data_AF-A0A317DK43-F1
#
_entry.id   AF-A0A317DK43-F1
#
_cell.length_a   1.000
_cell.length_b   1.000
_cell.length_c   1.000
_cell.angle_alpha   90.00
_cell.angle_beta   90.00
_cell.angle_gamma   90.00
#
_symmetry.space_group_name_H-M   'P 1'
#
loop_
_entity.id
_entity.type
_entity.pdbx_description
1 polymer ?
#
loop_
_entity_poly.entity_id
_entity_poly.type
_entity_poly.pdbx_seq_one_letter_code
_entity_poly.pdbx_strand_id
1 'polypeptide(L)'
;MTATTSGPPLPDQHAAVPPPSAAGCASDTGRTYGRLIGPLFLAGFVTYGVGFAQVSSVVDTPDLVTSVSAHQATLVLGACLMLLNTAVDIGKAVLFFPILEKHGKRAALTYLSAMVFEVALLAVGALCLLSLIPLSEQPDAGQVSAELARSLGSLAVDSNTMAYQIGQAGLAFGAFFLCVLLYRTRLVPRFLAAWGVVGYVVHFTGAVAEIFGSHVSLVLLIPGALFELTFGVWLLVKGVRTEPHAQGA
;
A
#
# COMPACT_ATOMS: atom_id res chain seq x y z
N MET A 1 -26.32 -81.03 35.88
CA MET A 1 -24.99 -80.87 35.26
C MET A 1 -25.17 -80.19 33.92
N THR A 2 -24.98 -78.88 33.87
CA THR A 2 -24.82 -78.09 32.63
C THR A 2 -24.09 -76.81 33.03
N ALA A 3 -22.84 -76.69 32.60
CA ALA A 3 -21.97 -75.54 32.86
C ALA A 3 -22.30 -74.42 31.86
N THR A 4 -22.33 -73.17 32.34
CA THR A 4 -22.30 -71.98 31.48
C THR A 4 -21.13 -71.10 31.93
N THR A 5 -20.15 -70.97 31.04
CA THR A 5 -18.95 -70.15 31.19
C THR A 5 -19.24 -68.76 30.63
N SER A 6 -19.18 -67.71 31.44
CA SER A 6 -19.16 -66.32 30.98
C SER A 6 -17.70 -65.87 30.79
N GLY A 7 -17.32 -65.58 29.55
CA GLY A 7 -16.02 -64.96 29.23
C GLY A 7 -15.97 -63.48 29.64
N PRO A 8 -14.76 -62.89 29.77
CA PRO A 8 -14.61 -61.49 30.17
C PRO A 8 -15.10 -60.52 29.06
N PRO A 9 -15.58 -59.33 29.43
CA PRO A 9 -16.07 -58.35 28.46
C PRO A 9 -14.92 -57.78 27.62
N LEU A 10 -15.16 -57.58 26.33
CA LEU A 10 -14.22 -56.94 25.40
C LEU A 10 -14.09 -55.44 25.71
N PRO A 11 -12.89 -54.85 25.55
CA PRO A 11 -12.70 -53.41 25.75
C PRO A 11 -13.38 -52.59 24.64
N ASP A 12 -14.09 -51.54 25.04
CA ASP A 12 -14.75 -50.57 24.15
C ASP A 12 -13.75 -49.94 23.18
N GLN A 13 -13.87 -50.27 21.89
CA GLN A 13 -13.06 -49.70 20.79
C GLN A 13 -13.60 -48.38 20.24
N HIS A 14 -14.45 -47.67 21.00
CA HIS A 14 -15.03 -46.38 20.60
C HIS A 14 -14.42 -45.19 21.35
N ALA A 15 -13.11 -45.20 21.60
CA ALA A 15 -12.40 -43.96 21.92
C ALA A 15 -12.33 -43.09 20.65
N ALA A 16 -13.31 -42.18 20.50
CA ALA A 16 -13.32 -41.20 19.43
C ALA A 16 -12.00 -40.40 19.43
N VAL A 17 -11.26 -40.49 18.33
CA VAL A 17 -10.09 -39.64 18.07
C VAL A 17 -10.58 -38.18 18.08
N PRO A 18 -10.08 -37.31 18.96
CA PRO A 18 -10.48 -35.91 18.95
C PRO A 18 -10.08 -35.28 17.61
N PRO A 19 -10.93 -34.43 17.00
CA PRO A 19 -10.59 -33.78 15.73
C PRO A 19 -9.30 -32.96 15.90
N PRO A 20 -8.45 -32.88 14.86
CA PRO A 20 -7.25 -32.05 14.91
C PRO A 20 -7.63 -30.62 15.29
N SER A 21 -6.94 -30.08 16.29
CA SER A 21 -7.17 -28.75 16.84
C SER A 21 -7.14 -27.68 15.74
N ALA A 22 -8.32 -27.17 15.37
CA ALA A 22 -8.48 -26.06 14.41
C ALA A 22 -7.72 -24.79 14.85
N ALA A 23 -7.44 -24.66 16.16
CA ALA A 23 -6.66 -23.56 16.73
C ALA A 23 -5.19 -23.55 16.25
N GLY A 24 -4.61 -24.71 15.90
CA GLY A 24 -3.25 -24.81 15.37
C GLY A 24 -3.13 -24.18 13.97
N CYS A 25 -3.95 -24.64 13.01
CA CYS A 25 -3.95 -24.15 11.62
C CYS A 25 -4.34 -22.67 11.49
N ALA A 26 -5.26 -22.18 12.34
CA ALA A 26 -5.70 -20.79 12.32
C ALA A 26 -4.60 -19.82 12.78
N SER A 27 -3.78 -20.23 13.77
CA SER A 27 -2.68 -19.42 14.33
C SER A 27 -1.49 -19.25 13.37
N ASP A 28 -1.22 -20.24 12.52
CA ASP A 28 -0.16 -20.18 11.51
C ASP A 28 -0.54 -19.30 10.31
N THR A 29 -1.81 -19.30 9.94
CA THR A 29 -2.30 -18.52 8.79
C THR A 29 -2.16 -17.01 9.03
N GLY A 30 -2.61 -16.49 10.19
CA GLY A 30 -2.49 -15.06 10.52
C GLY A 30 -1.05 -14.56 10.67
N ARG A 31 -0.14 -15.44 11.14
CA ARG A 31 1.31 -15.18 11.20
C ARG A 31 1.94 -15.15 9.81
N THR A 32 1.47 -16.00 8.89
CA THR A 32 1.92 -16.04 7.49
C THR A 32 1.50 -14.78 6.73
N TYR A 33 0.24 -14.35 6.84
CA TYR A 33 -0.22 -13.10 6.21
C TYR A 33 0.52 -11.87 6.75
N GLY A 34 0.74 -11.78 8.06
CA GLY A 34 1.52 -10.69 8.65
C GLY A 34 2.94 -10.58 8.12
N ARG A 35 3.61 -11.72 7.94
CA ARG A 35 4.97 -11.81 7.40
C ARG A 35 5.06 -11.52 5.91
N LEU A 36 3.96 -11.62 5.17
CA LEU A 36 3.90 -11.24 3.75
C LEU A 36 3.52 -9.77 3.59
N ILE A 37 2.57 -9.27 4.37
CA ILE A 37 2.03 -7.93 4.20
C ILE A 37 2.91 -6.86 4.86
N GLY A 38 3.50 -7.14 6.03
CA GLY A 38 4.39 -6.20 6.72
C GLY A 38 5.53 -5.70 5.81
N PRO A 39 6.32 -6.59 5.18
CA PRO A 39 7.35 -6.20 4.23
C PRO A 39 6.85 -5.39 3.04
N LEU A 40 5.62 -5.62 2.55
CA LEU A 40 5.06 -4.86 1.43
C LEU A 40 4.82 -3.39 1.80
N PHE A 41 4.39 -3.09 3.04
CA PHE A 41 4.31 -1.70 3.50
C PHE A 41 5.67 -1.01 3.45
N LEU A 42 6.72 -1.68 3.96
CA LEU A 42 8.07 -1.12 3.97
C LEU A 42 8.65 -1.02 2.56
N ALA A 43 8.42 -2.03 1.72
CA ALA A 43 8.86 -2.06 0.35
C ALA A 43 8.30 -0.87 -0.43
N GLY A 44 7.03 -0.50 -0.23
CA GLY A 44 6.41 0.64 -0.91
C GLY A 44 7.15 1.95 -0.64
N PHE A 45 7.46 2.25 0.63
CA PHE A 45 8.26 3.43 1.00
C PHE A 45 9.64 3.42 0.34
N VAL A 46 10.30 2.27 0.31
CA VAL A 46 11.63 2.13 -0.29
C VAL A 46 11.56 2.29 -1.80
N THR A 47 10.67 1.57 -2.49
CA THR A 47 10.58 1.61 -3.96
C THR A 47 10.15 2.98 -4.45
N TYR A 48 9.07 3.53 -3.90
CA TYR A 48 8.58 4.83 -4.34
C TYR A 48 9.51 5.95 -3.89
N GLY A 49 9.97 5.96 -2.63
CA GLY A 49 10.83 7.02 -2.11
C GLY A 49 12.18 7.09 -2.82
N VAL A 50 12.83 5.95 -3.08
CA VAL A 50 14.09 5.90 -3.84
C VAL A 50 13.87 6.26 -5.30
N GLY A 51 12.75 5.82 -5.91
CA GLY A 51 12.39 6.18 -7.27
C GLY A 51 12.16 7.69 -7.43
N PHE A 52 11.35 8.27 -6.54
CA PHE A 52 11.07 9.70 -6.49
C PHE A 52 12.35 10.53 -6.29
N ALA A 53 13.22 10.15 -5.34
CA ALA A 53 14.47 10.85 -5.11
C ALA A 53 15.39 10.88 -6.36
N GLN A 54 15.45 9.77 -7.11
CA GLN A 54 16.20 9.72 -8.38
C GLN A 54 15.58 10.62 -9.45
N VAL A 55 14.25 10.56 -9.63
CA VAL A 55 13.55 11.42 -10.58
C VAL A 55 13.75 12.89 -10.23
N SER A 56 13.47 13.29 -8.98
CA SER A 56 13.64 14.66 -8.49
C SER A 56 15.05 15.19 -8.70
N SER A 57 16.08 14.36 -8.51
CA SER A 57 17.47 14.77 -8.76
C SER A 57 17.75 15.19 -10.22
N VAL A 58 16.92 14.71 -11.17
CA VAL A 58 17.01 15.05 -12.59
C VAL A 58 16.09 16.23 -12.93
N VAL A 59 14.85 16.22 -12.41
CA VAL A 59 13.81 17.17 -12.85
C VAL A 59 13.79 18.49 -12.07
N ASP A 60 14.28 18.52 -10.83
CA ASP A 60 14.30 19.73 -10.00
C ASP A 60 15.54 20.60 -10.32
N THR A 61 15.73 20.92 -11.61
CA THR A 61 16.85 21.74 -12.09
C THR A 61 16.37 22.86 -13.03
N PRO A 62 17.04 24.04 -13.04
CA PRO A 62 16.67 25.13 -13.94
C PRO A 62 16.77 24.75 -15.43
N ASP A 63 17.72 23.86 -15.77
CA ASP A 63 18.00 23.40 -17.12
C ASP A 63 17.48 21.97 -17.35
N LEU A 64 16.16 21.78 -17.14
CA LEU A 64 15.46 20.49 -17.18
C LEU A 64 15.84 19.61 -18.39
N VAL A 65 15.80 20.15 -19.60
CA VAL A 65 16.04 19.40 -20.84
C VAL A 65 17.47 18.85 -20.89
N THR A 66 18.45 19.68 -20.53
CA THR A 66 19.87 19.30 -20.49
C THR A 66 20.14 18.29 -19.38
N SER A 67 19.52 18.47 -18.21
CA SER A 67 19.63 17.54 -17.10
C SER A 67 19.11 16.14 -17.45
N VAL A 68 17.94 16.07 -18.10
CA VAL A 68 17.33 14.82 -18.56
C VAL A 68 18.21 14.12 -19.60
N SER A 69 18.74 14.87 -20.57
CA SER A 69 19.66 14.31 -21.58
C SER A 69 20.92 13.72 -20.95
N ALA A 70 21.49 14.39 -19.94
CA ALA A 70 22.70 13.93 -19.25
C ALA A 70 22.46 12.74 -18.28
N HIS A 71 21.27 12.62 -17.70
CA HIS A 71 20.96 11.67 -16.63
C HIS A 71 19.78 10.72 -16.94
N GLN A 72 19.59 10.40 -18.23
CA GLN A 72 18.49 9.56 -18.72
C GLN A 72 18.36 8.24 -17.97
N ALA A 73 19.47 7.54 -17.68
CA ALA A 73 19.46 6.28 -16.96
C ALA A 73 18.91 6.41 -15.53
N THR A 74 19.27 7.48 -14.83
CA THR A 74 18.76 7.78 -13.48
C THR A 74 17.25 8.06 -13.52
N LEU A 75 16.79 8.83 -14.51
CA LEU A 75 15.36 9.10 -14.69
C LEU A 75 14.57 7.80 -14.96
N VAL A 76 15.06 6.96 -15.87
CA VAL A 76 14.42 5.68 -16.22
C VAL A 76 14.40 4.74 -15.02
N LEU A 77 15.52 4.58 -14.30
CA LEU A 77 15.57 3.74 -13.11
C LEU A 77 14.63 4.24 -12.02
N GLY A 78 14.59 5.57 -11.80
CA GLY A 78 13.66 6.21 -10.88
C GLY A 78 12.20 5.93 -11.23
N ALA A 79 11.81 6.15 -12.48
CA ALA A 79 10.46 5.90 -12.98
C ALA A 79 10.08 4.39 -12.90
N CYS A 80 11.01 3.49 -13.22
CA CYS A 80 10.81 2.05 -13.07
C CYS A 80 10.56 1.65 -11.61
N LEU A 81 11.26 2.26 -10.65
CA LEU A 81 11.04 2.04 -9.22
C LEU A 81 9.67 2.59 -8.77
N MET A 82 9.26 3.75 -9.27
CA MET A 82 7.92 4.29 -9.03
C MET A 82 6.83 3.37 -9.61
N LEU A 83 7.04 2.78 -10.79
CA LEU A 83 6.12 1.81 -11.39
C LEU A 83 6.12 0.46 -10.66
N LEU A 84 7.27 0.03 -10.13
CA LEU A 84 7.36 -1.17 -9.30
C LEU A 84 6.50 -1.05 -8.04
N ASN A 85 6.38 0.17 -7.48
CA ASN A 85 5.50 0.45 -6.35
C ASN A 85 4.04 0.03 -6.62
N THR A 86 3.55 0.15 -7.86
CA THR A 86 2.22 -0.31 -8.26
C THR A 86 1.98 -1.78 -7.92
N ALA A 87 2.94 -2.66 -8.19
CA ALA A 87 2.81 -4.08 -7.87
C ALA A 87 2.82 -4.32 -6.35
N VAL A 88 3.61 -3.54 -5.60
CA VAL A 88 3.69 -3.61 -4.14
C VAL A 88 2.35 -3.22 -3.51
N ASP A 89 1.76 -2.11 -3.93
CA ASP A 89 0.51 -1.59 -3.37
C ASP A 89 -0.71 -2.41 -3.77
N ILE A 90 -0.78 -2.91 -5.00
CA ILE A 90 -1.79 -3.89 -5.40
C ILE A 90 -1.64 -5.17 -4.56
N GLY A 91 -0.43 -5.70 -4.43
CA GLY A 91 -0.16 -6.89 -3.63
C GLY A 91 -0.59 -6.73 -2.17
N LYS A 92 -0.30 -5.56 -1.58
CA LYS A 92 -0.73 -5.18 -0.23
C LYS A 92 -2.25 -5.19 -0.11
N ALA A 93 -2.96 -4.56 -1.05
CA ALA A 93 -4.41 -4.48 -1.05
C ALA A 93 -5.09 -5.86 -1.23
N VAL A 94 -4.60 -6.67 -2.17
CA VAL A 94 -5.13 -8.01 -2.46
C VAL A 94 -4.91 -8.96 -1.29
N LEU A 95 -3.74 -8.92 -0.64
CA LEU A 95 -3.47 -9.75 0.54
C LEU A 95 -4.28 -9.29 1.77
N PHE A 96 -4.58 -8.00 1.90
CA PHE A 96 -5.44 -7.49 2.97
C PHE A 96 -6.92 -7.84 2.76
N PHE A 97 -7.38 -7.90 1.52
CA PHE A 97 -8.79 -8.10 1.18
C PHE A 97 -9.49 -9.27 1.91
N PRO A 98 -8.96 -10.52 1.90
CA PRO A 98 -9.63 -11.65 2.56
C PRO A 98 -9.71 -11.54 4.09
N ILE A 99 -8.87 -10.69 4.68
CA ILE A 99 -8.88 -10.41 6.12
C ILE A 99 -9.98 -9.38 6.44
N LEU A 100 -10.05 -8.32 5.64
CA LEU A 100 -10.97 -7.21 5.86
C LEU A 100 -12.41 -7.58 5.52
N GLU A 101 -12.63 -8.39 4.47
CA GLU A 101 -13.97 -8.75 4.02
C GLU A 101 -14.77 -9.50 5.09
N LYS A 102 -14.09 -10.28 5.94
CA LYS A 102 -14.68 -11.01 7.08
C LYS A 102 -15.29 -10.09 8.14
N HIS A 103 -14.81 -8.85 8.21
CA HIS A 103 -15.22 -7.89 9.22
C HIS A 103 -16.05 -6.72 8.64
N GLY A 104 -15.91 -6.46 7.34
CA GLY A 104 -16.60 -5.36 6.69
C GLY A 104 -16.33 -5.31 5.19
N LYS A 105 -17.10 -6.05 4.41
CA LYS A 105 -16.97 -6.13 2.94
C LYS A 105 -16.96 -4.77 2.23
N ARG A 106 -17.79 -3.82 2.68
CA ARG A 106 -17.84 -2.47 2.09
C ARG A 106 -16.51 -1.73 2.26
N ALA A 107 -15.95 -1.71 3.47
CA ALA A 107 -14.68 -1.05 3.74
C ALA A 107 -13.50 -1.76 3.04
N ALA A 108 -13.52 -3.09 2.98
CA ALA A 108 -12.53 -3.88 2.23
C ALA A 108 -12.51 -3.52 0.75
N LEU A 109 -13.70 -3.44 0.13
CA LEU A 109 -13.84 -3.03 -1.26
C LEU A 109 -13.43 -1.57 -1.47
N THR A 110 -13.83 -0.65 -0.58
CA THR A 110 -13.42 0.76 -0.66
C THR A 110 -11.90 0.92 -0.63
N TYR A 111 -11.21 0.20 0.26
CA TYR A 111 -9.75 0.24 0.33
C TYR A 111 -9.09 -0.34 -0.93
N LEU A 112 -9.56 -1.50 -1.41
CA LEU A 112 -9.03 -2.12 -2.62
C LEU A 112 -9.24 -1.22 -3.86
N SER A 113 -10.45 -0.67 -4.03
CA SER A 113 -10.77 0.23 -5.15
C SER A 113 -9.95 1.52 -5.09
N ALA A 114 -9.77 2.10 -3.90
CA ALA A 114 -8.93 3.28 -3.71
C ALA A 114 -7.47 3.01 -4.08
N MET A 115 -6.94 1.84 -3.74
CA MET A 115 -5.59 1.42 -4.11
C MET A 115 -5.41 1.28 -5.62
N VAL A 116 -6.35 0.60 -6.29
CA VAL A 116 -6.30 0.49 -7.76
C VAL A 116 -6.38 1.86 -8.43
N PHE A 117 -7.20 2.78 -7.90
CA PHE A 117 -7.28 4.14 -8.39
C PHE A 117 -5.97 4.92 -8.20
N GLU A 118 -5.36 4.82 -7.01
CA GLU A 118 -4.12 5.49 -6.68
C GLU A 118 -2.97 5.03 -7.58
N VAL A 119 -2.68 3.72 -7.63
CA VAL A 119 -1.59 3.20 -8.47
C VAL A 119 -1.78 3.49 -9.96
N ALA A 120 -3.03 3.57 -10.45
CA ALA A 120 -3.30 3.95 -11.83
C ALA A 120 -2.88 5.39 -12.11
N LEU A 121 -3.16 6.33 -11.20
CA LEU A 121 -2.72 7.71 -11.35
C LEU A 121 -1.22 7.88 -11.17
N LEU A 122 -0.60 7.16 -10.23
CA LEU A 122 0.87 7.14 -10.10
C LEU A 122 1.54 6.64 -11.37
N ALA A 123 0.98 5.60 -12.02
CA ALA A 123 1.47 5.11 -13.30
C ALA A 123 1.35 6.16 -14.41
N VAL A 124 0.22 6.86 -14.50
CA VAL A 124 0.05 7.98 -15.44
C VAL A 124 1.09 9.06 -15.19
N GLY A 125 1.29 9.46 -13.93
CA GLY A 125 2.32 10.43 -13.55
C GLY A 125 3.73 9.98 -13.92
N ALA A 126 4.07 8.69 -13.73
CA ALA A 126 5.36 8.15 -14.13
C ALA A 126 5.56 8.17 -15.66
N LEU A 127 4.49 7.92 -16.44
CA LEU A 127 4.52 8.05 -17.90
C LEU A 127 4.74 9.50 -18.34
N CYS A 128 4.15 10.49 -17.65
CA CYS A 128 4.44 11.91 -17.89
C CYS A 128 5.94 12.19 -17.71
N LEU A 129 6.57 11.70 -16.65
CA LEU A 129 8.02 11.87 -16.45
C LEU A 129 8.85 11.18 -17.52
N LEU A 130 8.48 9.97 -17.94
CA LEU A 130 9.18 9.25 -19.02
C LEU A 130 9.06 9.96 -20.37
N SER A 131 8.01 10.78 -20.59
CA SER A 131 7.88 11.60 -21.78
C SER A 131 8.91 12.73 -21.88
N LEU A 132 9.64 13.05 -20.80
CA LEU A 132 10.76 13.98 -20.82
C LEU A 132 11.94 13.47 -21.66
N ILE A 133 12.09 12.15 -21.78
CA ILE A 133 13.16 11.52 -22.55
C ILE A 133 13.10 11.91 -24.03
N PRO A 134 12.01 11.61 -24.77
CA PRO A 134 11.91 12.00 -26.17
C PRO A 134 11.87 13.52 -26.38
N LEU A 135 11.46 14.30 -25.36
CA LEU A 135 11.59 15.76 -25.39
C LEU A 135 13.05 16.22 -25.33
N SER A 136 13.91 15.52 -24.57
CA SER A 136 15.33 15.82 -24.43
C SER A 136 16.20 15.40 -25.63
N GLU A 137 15.71 14.48 -26.45
CA GLU A 137 16.40 13.95 -27.64
C GLU A 137 16.03 14.68 -28.94
N GLN A 138 15.16 15.69 -28.88
CA GLN A 138 14.78 16.49 -30.05
C GLN A 138 16.03 17.11 -30.70
N PRO A 139 16.28 16.87 -32.00
CA PRO A 139 17.41 17.49 -32.69
C PRO A 139 17.29 19.01 -32.64
N ASP A 140 18.42 19.72 -32.55
CA ASP A 140 18.54 21.19 -32.70
C ASP A 140 17.94 21.74 -34.02
N ALA A 141 17.45 20.87 -34.90
CA ALA A 141 16.84 21.19 -36.19
C ALA A 141 15.38 21.67 -36.05
N GLY A 142 15.18 22.85 -35.45
CA GLY A 142 14.14 23.83 -35.82
C GLY A 142 12.65 23.46 -35.77
N GLN A 143 12.25 22.25 -35.36
CA GLN A 143 10.83 21.86 -35.33
C GLN A 143 10.11 22.31 -34.04
N VAL A 144 10.84 22.41 -32.92
CA VAL A 144 10.29 22.80 -31.60
C VAL A 144 11.21 23.86 -30.98
N SER A 145 10.64 25.00 -30.57
CA SER A 145 11.42 26.04 -29.90
C SER A 145 11.87 25.58 -28.50
N ALA A 146 13.03 26.03 -28.05
CA ALA A 146 13.53 25.74 -26.70
C ALA A 146 12.54 26.15 -25.59
N GLU A 147 11.75 27.19 -25.84
CA GLU A 147 10.69 27.65 -24.94
C GLU A 147 9.49 26.70 -24.88
N LEU A 148 9.08 26.15 -26.02
CA LEU A 148 8.02 25.13 -26.08
C LEU A 148 8.49 23.84 -25.40
N ALA A 149 9.73 23.40 -25.65
CA ALA A 149 10.30 22.21 -24.99
C ALA A 149 10.32 22.37 -23.46
N ARG A 150 10.72 23.55 -22.96
CA ARG A 150 10.69 23.85 -21.52
C ARG A 150 9.28 23.83 -20.96
N SER A 151 8.32 24.42 -21.67
CA SER A 151 6.91 24.48 -21.23
C SER A 151 6.26 23.09 -21.20
N LEU A 152 6.57 22.24 -22.17
CA LEU A 152 6.12 20.84 -22.19
C LEU A 152 6.79 20.03 -21.08
N GLY A 153 8.08 20.28 -20.82
CA GLY A 153 8.81 19.65 -19.73
C GLY A 153 8.24 20.01 -18.36
N SER A 154 7.99 21.30 -18.10
CA SER A 154 7.36 21.72 -16.84
C SER A 154 5.96 21.16 -16.71
N LEU A 155 5.16 21.17 -17.78
CA LEU A 155 3.82 20.57 -17.77
C LEU A 155 3.86 19.08 -17.45
N ALA A 156 4.86 18.34 -17.93
CA ALA A 156 5.01 16.91 -17.63
C ALA A 156 5.34 16.67 -16.14
N VAL A 157 6.20 17.50 -15.55
CA VAL A 157 6.51 17.46 -14.10
C VAL A 157 5.27 17.83 -13.28
N ASP A 158 4.59 18.92 -13.62
CA ASP A 158 3.36 19.34 -12.94
C ASP A 158 2.24 18.29 -13.06
N SER A 159 2.13 17.63 -14.22
CA SER A 159 1.18 16.54 -14.44
C SER A 159 1.49 15.33 -13.55
N ASN A 160 2.76 15.01 -13.34
CA ASN A 160 3.17 13.99 -12.38
C ASN A 160 2.77 14.37 -10.95
N THR A 161 3.05 15.60 -10.54
CA THR A 161 2.67 16.09 -9.20
C THR A 161 1.15 16.05 -9.01
N MET A 162 0.37 16.52 -9.98
CA MET A 162 -1.10 16.47 -9.90
C MET A 162 -1.64 15.05 -9.87
N ALA A 163 -1.13 14.16 -10.72
CA ALA A 163 -1.54 12.76 -10.70
C ALA A 163 -1.22 12.10 -9.36
N TYR A 164 -0.05 12.37 -8.78
CA TYR A 164 0.33 11.93 -7.45
C TYR A 164 -0.64 12.42 -6.38
N GLN A 165 -0.95 13.72 -6.32
CA GLN A 165 -1.82 14.27 -5.28
C GLN A 165 -3.25 13.73 -5.36
N ILE A 166 -3.79 13.60 -6.58
CA ILE A 166 -5.12 13.01 -6.77
C ILE A 166 -5.11 11.53 -6.37
N GLY A 167 -4.05 10.78 -6.73
CA GLY A 167 -3.87 9.39 -6.32
C GLY A 167 -3.80 9.24 -4.79
N GLN A 168 -2.97 10.06 -4.14
CA GLN A 168 -2.80 10.08 -2.69
C GLN A 168 -4.08 10.47 -1.94
N ALA A 169 -4.89 11.39 -2.49
CA ALA A 169 -6.21 11.70 -1.94
C ALA A 169 -7.14 10.48 -2.02
N GLY A 170 -7.11 9.74 -3.13
CA GLY A 170 -7.83 8.48 -3.29
C GLY A 170 -7.40 7.42 -2.27
N LEU A 171 -6.08 7.20 -2.12
CA LEU A 171 -5.51 6.30 -1.12
C LEU A 171 -5.92 6.69 0.30
N ALA A 172 -5.75 7.96 0.67
CA ALA A 172 -6.07 8.45 2.01
C ALA A 172 -7.55 8.26 2.34
N PHE A 173 -8.43 8.47 1.35
CA PHE A 173 -9.85 8.17 1.48
C PHE A 173 -10.10 6.68 1.75
N GLY A 174 -9.51 5.77 0.95
CA GLY A 174 -9.66 4.33 1.16
C GLY A 174 -9.09 3.84 2.49
N ALA A 175 -7.91 4.33 2.84
CA ALA A 175 -7.18 3.96 4.04
C ALA A 175 -7.82 4.51 5.32
N PHE A 176 -8.55 5.62 5.24
CA PHE A 176 -9.44 6.07 6.32
C PHE A 176 -10.47 4.99 6.69
N PHE A 177 -11.18 4.43 5.70
CA PHE A 177 -12.17 3.36 5.97
C PHE A 177 -11.52 2.09 6.49
N LEU A 178 -10.32 1.75 6.01
CA LEU A 178 -9.50 0.68 6.57
C LEU A 178 -9.23 0.93 8.06
N CYS A 179 -8.73 2.11 8.43
CA CYS A 179 -8.38 2.43 9.82
C CYS A 179 -9.62 2.46 10.73
N VAL A 180 -10.75 2.97 10.25
CA VAL A 180 -12.03 2.91 10.98
C VAL A 180 -12.46 1.47 11.22
N LEU A 181 -12.33 0.60 10.22
CA LEU A 181 -12.63 -0.83 10.37
C LEU A 181 -11.70 -1.46 11.40
N LEU A 182 -10.39 -1.25 11.30
CA LEU A 182 -9.38 -1.74 12.25
C LEU A 182 -9.67 -1.28 13.69
N TYR A 183 -10.11 -0.04 13.87
CA TYR A 183 -10.49 0.52 15.17
C TYR A 183 -11.72 -0.16 15.77
N ARG A 184 -12.73 -0.45 14.94
CA ARG A 184 -13.97 -1.11 15.36
C ARG A 184 -13.76 -2.59 15.69
N THR A 185 -12.98 -3.29 14.87
CA THR A 185 -12.79 -4.74 14.96
C THR A 185 -11.70 -5.15 15.94
N ARG A 186 -10.88 -4.19 16.40
CA ARG A 186 -9.75 -4.41 17.32
C ARG A 186 -8.74 -5.44 16.78
N LEU A 187 -8.62 -5.53 15.44
CA LEU A 187 -7.61 -6.36 14.78
C LEU A 187 -6.18 -5.91 15.15
N VAL A 188 -6.01 -4.61 15.43
CA VAL A 188 -4.78 -3.99 15.92
C VAL A 188 -5.07 -3.12 17.16
N PRO A 189 -4.04 -2.70 17.93
CA PRO A 189 -4.24 -1.83 19.09
C PRO A 189 -5.04 -0.57 18.74
N ARG A 190 -6.02 -0.21 19.58
CA ARG A 190 -6.94 0.92 19.31
C ARG A 190 -6.21 2.25 19.10
N PHE A 191 -5.14 2.48 19.86
CA PHE A 191 -4.29 3.66 19.68
C PHE A 191 -3.70 3.73 18.27
N LEU A 192 -3.16 2.61 17.77
CA LEU A 192 -2.56 2.55 16.43
C LEU A 192 -3.61 2.80 15.34
N ALA A 193 -4.79 2.19 15.46
CA ALA A 193 -5.88 2.42 14.52
C ALA A 193 -6.41 3.88 14.57
N ALA A 194 -6.53 4.47 15.76
CA ALA A 194 -6.93 5.87 15.92
C ALA A 194 -5.90 6.84 15.33
N TRP A 195 -4.60 6.55 15.51
CA TRP A 195 -3.53 7.29 14.85
C TRP A 195 -3.66 7.20 13.33
N GLY A 196 -3.89 6.01 12.77
CA GLY A 196 -4.13 5.85 11.33
C GLY A 196 -5.31 6.69 10.82
N VAL A 197 -6.43 6.71 11.55
CA VAL A 197 -7.58 7.57 11.20
C VAL A 197 -7.18 9.05 11.12
N VAL A 198 -6.52 9.56 12.14
CA VAL A 198 -6.06 10.97 12.15
C VAL A 198 -5.05 11.21 11.04
N GLY A 199 -4.09 10.31 10.87
CA GLY A 199 -3.04 10.40 9.86
C GLY A 199 -3.61 10.50 8.45
N TYR A 200 -4.58 9.66 8.08
CA TYR A 200 -5.18 9.73 6.74
C TYR A 200 -6.15 10.89 6.53
N VAL A 201 -6.79 11.41 7.58
CA VAL A 201 -7.56 12.67 7.47
C VAL A 201 -6.62 13.85 7.18
N VAL A 202 -5.50 13.92 7.90
CA VAL A 202 -4.49 14.98 7.69
C VAL A 202 -3.86 14.84 6.31
N HIS A 203 -3.49 13.62 5.90
CA HIS A 203 -2.92 13.34 4.59
C HIS A 203 -3.92 13.69 3.46
N PHE A 204 -5.19 13.29 3.55
CA PHE A 204 -6.22 13.65 2.58
C PHE A 204 -6.35 15.17 2.45
N THR A 205 -6.36 15.89 3.58
CA THR A 205 -6.43 17.35 3.61
C THR A 205 -5.22 17.97 2.92
N GLY A 206 -4.02 17.45 3.16
CA GLY A 206 -2.79 17.91 2.52
C GLY A 206 -2.79 17.69 1.01
N ALA A 207 -3.21 16.50 0.57
CA ALA A 207 -3.29 16.18 -0.86
C ALA A 207 -4.30 17.07 -1.59
N VAL A 208 -5.46 17.31 -0.99
CA VAL A 208 -6.45 18.24 -1.54
C VAL A 208 -5.94 19.68 -1.53
N ALA A 209 -5.28 20.12 -0.46
CA ALA A 209 -4.72 21.47 -0.38
C ALA A 209 -3.67 21.74 -1.49
N GLU A 210 -2.85 20.73 -1.82
CA GLU A 210 -1.87 20.82 -2.91
C GLU A 210 -2.53 21.05 -4.27
N ILE A 211 -3.66 20.39 -4.53
CA ILE A 211 -4.45 20.57 -5.75
C ILE A 211 -4.95 22.02 -5.87
N PHE A 212 -5.22 22.69 -4.75
CA PHE A 212 -5.57 24.11 -4.70
C PHE A 212 -4.35 25.05 -4.69
N GLY A 213 -3.13 24.53 -4.87
CA GLY A 213 -1.88 25.31 -4.89
C GLY A 213 -1.28 25.61 -3.52
N SER A 214 -1.73 24.95 -2.45
CA SER A 214 -1.10 25.06 -1.13
C SER A 214 -0.07 23.97 -0.93
N HIS A 215 1.21 24.32 -0.98
CA HIS A 215 2.37 23.41 -0.90
C HIS A 215 2.64 22.84 0.50
N VAL A 216 1.66 22.14 1.07
CA VAL A 216 1.69 21.61 2.44
C VAL A 216 1.54 20.08 2.49
N SER A 217 1.32 19.41 1.35
CA SER A 217 1.02 17.97 1.33
C SER A 217 2.11 17.14 1.98
N LEU A 218 3.39 17.48 1.75
CA LEU A 218 4.52 16.72 2.28
C LEU A 218 4.56 16.71 3.80
N VAL A 219 4.25 17.84 4.44
CA VAL A 219 4.21 17.93 5.91
C VAL A 219 3.00 17.17 6.46
N LEU A 220 1.86 17.31 5.80
CA LEU A 220 0.60 16.68 6.21
C LEU A 220 0.57 15.16 5.93
N LEU A 221 1.44 14.66 5.06
CA LEU A 221 1.68 13.23 4.84
C LEU A 221 2.39 12.56 6.03
N ILE A 222 3.26 13.27 6.75
CA ILE A 222 4.15 12.71 7.78
C ILE A 222 3.39 11.85 8.82
N PRO A 223 2.28 12.31 9.42
CA PRO A 223 1.57 11.51 10.42
C PRO A 223 1.03 10.18 9.85
N GLY A 224 0.58 10.18 8.59
CA GLY A 224 0.12 8.98 7.89
C GLY A 224 1.28 8.05 7.55
N ALA A 225 2.39 8.58 7.02
CA ALA A 225 3.58 7.80 6.69
C ALA A 225 4.17 7.09 7.92
N LEU A 226 4.28 7.81 9.06
CA LEU A 226 4.75 7.22 10.31
C LEU A 226 3.81 6.14 10.84
N PHE A 227 2.49 6.33 10.68
CA PHE A 227 1.52 5.28 10.99
C PHE A 227 1.76 4.04 10.15
N GLU A 228 1.92 4.18 8.83
CA GLU A 228 2.11 3.04 7.92
C GLU A 228 3.40 2.28 8.21
N LEU A 229 4.50 2.97 8.48
CA LEU A 229 5.77 2.36 8.88
C LEU A 229 5.60 1.57 10.19
N THR A 230 4.96 2.19 11.18
CA THR A 230 4.69 1.54 12.47
C THR A 230 3.78 0.32 12.30
N PHE A 231 2.74 0.44 11.46
CA PHE A 231 1.78 -0.61 11.16
C PHE A 231 2.43 -1.78 10.42
N GLY A 232 3.27 -1.51 9.41
CA GLY A 232 4.02 -2.51 8.67
C GLY A 232 4.98 -3.30 9.58
N VAL A 233 5.73 -2.61 10.44
CA VAL A 233 6.59 -3.26 11.44
C VAL A 233 5.77 -4.07 12.44
N TRP A 234 4.63 -3.54 12.90
CA TRP A 234 3.74 -4.26 13.81
C TRP A 234 3.22 -5.57 13.18
N LEU A 235 2.80 -5.52 11.91
CA LEU A 235 2.36 -6.70 11.16
C LEU A 235 3.47 -7.74 11.01
N LEU A 236 4.69 -7.28 10.76
CA LEU A 236 5.87 -8.14 10.62
C LEU A 236 6.19 -8.89 11.93
N VAL A 237 6.08 -8.22 13.08
CA VAL A 237 6.40 -8.78 14.40
C VAL A 237 5.25 -9.62 14.97
N LYS A 238 4.01 -9.12 14.90
CA LYS A 238 2.84 -9.69 15.61
C LYS A 238 1.91 -10.52 14.72
N GLY A 239 1.87 -10.24 13.42
CA GLY A 239 0.89 -10.81 12.49
C GLY A 239 -0.53 -10.31 12.71
N VAL A 240 -1.45 -10.71 11.83
CA VAL A 240 -2.86 -10.34 11.93
C VAL A 240 -3.61 -11.40 12.72
N ARG A 241 -4.44 -10.96 13.68
CA ARG A 241 -5.37 -11.87 14.38
C ARG A 241 -6.48 -12.30 13.41
N THR A 242 -6.58 -13.58 13.12
CA THR A 242 -7.52 -14.13 12.14
C THR A 242 -8.87 -14.57 12.72
N GLU A 243 -9.06 -14.52 14.05
CA GLU A 243 -10.32 -14.93 14.69
C GLU A 243 -11.04 -13.78 15.44
N PRO A 244 -12.38 -13.70 15.33
CA PRO A 244 -13.18 -12.98 16.31
C PRO A 244 -13.04 -13.68 17.67
N HIS A 245 -12.81 -12.94 18.74
CA HIS A 245 -13.18 -13.47 20.05
C HIS A 245 -14.68 -13.74 20.02
N ALA A 246 -15.09 -15.01 20.06
CA ALA A 246 -16.33 -15.35 20.74
C ALA A 246 -16.14 -14.88 22.19
N GLN A 247 -16.54 -13.65 22.47
CA GLN A 247 -16.70 -13.20 23.86
C GLN A 247 -17.89 -13.98 24.41
N GLY A 248 -17.59 -15.14 25.00
CA GLY A 248 -18.48 -15.78 25.95
C GLY A 248 -18.49 -14.95 27.21
N ALA A 249 -19.61 -14.26 27.45
CA ALA A 249 -20.29 -14.03 28.72
C ALA A 249 -21.39 -13.00 28.49
#